data_AF-A0A3B5QBC7-F1
#
_entry.id   AF-A0A3B5QBC7-F1
#
_cell.length_a   1.000
_cell.length_b   1.000
_cell.length_c   1.000
_cell.angle_alpha   90.00
_cell.angle_beta   90.00
_cell.angle_gamma   90.00
#
_symmetry.space_group_name_H-M   'P 1'
#
loop_
_entity.id
_entity.type
_entity.pdbx_description
1 polymer ?
#
loop_
_entity_poly.entity_id
_entity_poly.type
_entity_poly.pdbx_seq_one_letter_code
_entity_poly.pdbx_strand_id
1 'polypeptide(L)'
;MAEAAQWSPACLCVLCGLPAAGKSTLTRRIVGTAAERGWRAAVVSYDELIPEKAYYTEVEEDGLNLTDMHCSWKSYRQAVLQCIEQVLEQPEVVIELPSNPLINGAAWQPCVQALLQPKESHTDGTPLLFLLDDNFYYPSMRYEVYQLARKLSLGFCQVYLQCDLETCIRRNQSRPKPIPVKVIMEMEKRLEFPNPQKNPWESQSISLNSTNDVSKSDIQRVMELISVALGNPLSPAEDNSEQKEADRFKCATSVVHQADQACRRLISEAMKAARENQVPSEHMRVLAARLNECKATFLHDLRKQFLQEVCFLQEEDIGVEQVVKNIFDDKKNEILSQFISNHKTM
;
A
#
# COMPACT_ATOMS: atom_id res chain seq x y z
N MET A 1 27.16 29.72 -15.37
CA MET A 1 27.27 28.26 -15.22
C MET A 1 26.94 27.98 -13.76
N ALA A 2 25.73 27.52 -13.47
CA ALA A 2 25.33 27.21 -12.11
C ALA A 2 26.07 25.92 -11.69
N GLU A 3 26.85 25.99 -10.62
CA GLU A 3 27.38 24.79 -9.96
C GLU A 3 26.20 23.91 -9.56
N ALA A 4 26.07 22.75 -10.20
CA ALA A 4 25.14 21.74 -9.77
C ALA A 4 25.60 21.27 -8.39
N ALA A 5 24.83 21.60 -7.34
CA ALA A 5 25.07 21.09 -6.00
C ALA A 5 25.19 19.56 -6.08
N GLN A 6 26.38 19.04 -5.80
CA GLN A 6 26.69 17.63 -5.98
C GLN A 6 26.06 16.85 -4.83
N TRP A 7 24.78 16.51 -4.99
CA TRP A 7 24.04 15.73 -3.99
C TRP A 7 24.61 14.31 -3.90
N SER A 8 24.60 13.77 -2.68
CA SER A 8 24.94 12.37 -2.46
C SER A 8 23.93 11.48 -3.19
N PRO A 9 24.37 10.46 -3.94
CA PRO A 9 23.44 9.56 -4.62
C PRO A 9 22.57 8.86 -3.58
N ALA A 10 21.26 8.90 -3.76
CA ALA A 10 20.28 8.40 -2.81
C ALA A 10 19.34 7.38 -3.46
N CYS A 11 18.92 6.37 -2.72
CA CYS A 11 18.02 5.33 -3.19
C CYS A 11 16.90 5.03 -2.19
N LEU A 12 15.67 4.92 -2.70
CA LEU A 12 14.51 4.38 -1.98
C LEU A 12 14.34 2.91 -2.34
N CYS A 13 14.52 2.02 -1.38
CA CYS A 13 14.35 0.58 -1.55
C CYS A 13 13.11 0.11 -0.78
N VAL A 14 12.11 -0.39 -1.50
CA VAL A 14 10.85 -0.88 -0.95
C VAL A 14 10.92 -2.38 -0.70
N LEU A 15 10.58 -2.81 0.51
CA LEU A 15 10.39 -4.23 0.82
C LEU A 15 8.91 -4.60 0.71
N CYS A 16 8.57 -5.60 -0.08
CA CYS A 16 7.19 -6.08 -0.27
C CYS A 16 7.07 -7.52 0.23
N GLY A 17 5.95 -7.86 0.85
CA GLY A 17 5.63 -9.25 1.22
C GLY A 17 4.71 -9.36 2.42
N LEU A 18 4.25 -10.58 2.68
CA LEU A 18 3.32 -10.87 3.77
C LEU A 18 3.87 -10.47 5.15
N PRO A 19 2.99 -10.21 6.13
CA PRO A 19 3.39 -10.13 7.53
C PRO A 19 4.21 -11.37 7.92
N ALA A 20 5.28 -11.17 8.68
CA ALA A 20 6.21 -12.22 9.10
C ALA A 20 6.99 -12.95 7.97
N ALA A 21 6.98 -12.45 6.74
CA ALA A 21 7.84 -12.95 5.65
C ALA A 21 9.35 -12.74 5.92
N GLY A 22 9.72 -11.87 6.88
CA GLY A 22 11.13 -11.64 7.25
C GLY A 22 11.72 -10.31 6.75
N LYS A 23 10.89 -9.37 6.28
CA LYS A 23 11.31 -8.04 5.78
C LYS A 23 12.20 -7.29 6.77
N SER A 24 11.75 -7.13 8.01
CA SER A 24 12.54 -6.46 9.07
C SER A 24 13.83 -7.19 9.43
N THR A 25 13.90 -8.50 9.20
CA THR A 25 15.15 -9.26 9.38
C THR A 25 16.11 -9.00 8.22
N LEU A 26 15.58 -8.89 7.01
CA LEU A 26 16.35 -8.56 5.81
C LEU A 26 16.91 -7.14 5.90
N THR A 27 16.13 -6.13 6.32
CA THR A 27 16.62 -4.75 6.46
C THR A 27 17.84 -4.67 7.35
N ARG A 28 17.84 -5.32 8.52
CA ARG A 28 18.98 -5.34 9.44
C ARG A 28 20.25 -5.90 8.79
N ARG A 29 20.12 -6.95 7.96
CA ARG A 29 21.26 -7.52 7.22
C ARG A 29 21.78 -6.56 6.15
N ILE A 30 20.87 -5.93 5.41
CA ILE A 30 21.22 -4.93 4.39
C ILE A 30 21.95 -3.74 5.03
N VAL A 31 21.48 -3.22 6.17
CA VAL A 31 22.16 -2.11 6.89
C VAL A 31 23.58 -2.49 7.27
N GLY A 32 23.80 -3.70 7.79
CA GLY A 32 25.15 -4.20 8.11
C GLY A 32 26.06 -4.21 6.87
N THR A 33 25.59 -4.80 5.77
CA THR A 33 26.37 -4.86 4.52
C THR A 33 26.53 -3.48 3.85
N ALA A 34 25.57 -2.58 4.01
CA ALA A 34 25.67 -1.20 3.54
C ALA A 34 26.77 -0.43 4.31
N ALA A 35 26.83 -0.60 5.64
CA ALA A 35 27.89 -0.02 6.46
C ALA A 35 29.28 -0.56 6.09
N GLU A 36 29.40 -1.85 5.78
CA GLU A 36 30.66 -2.45 5.26
C GLU A 36 31.11 -1.82 3.92
N ARG A 37 30.16 -1.34 3.10
CA ARG A 37 30.43 -0.59 1.85
C ARG A 37 30.60 0.92 2.06
N GLY A 38 30.55 1.39 3.31
CA GLY A 38 30.60 2.81 3.65
C GLY A 38 29.35 3.60 3.29
N TRP A 39 28.22 2.94 3.00
CA TRP A 39 26.96 3.61 2.70
C TRP A 39 26.24 4.00 3.99
N ARG A 40 25.49 5.10 3.92
CA ARG A 40 24.58 5.50 5.00
C ARG A 40 23.22 4.91 4.72
N ALA A 41 22.69 4.13 5.66
CA ALA A 41 21.41 3.45 5.52
C ALA A 41 20.46 3.79 6.69
N ALA A 42 19.20 4.06 6.37
CA ALA A 42 18.12 4.24 7.34
C ALA A 42 17.01 3.21 7.08
N VAL A 43 16.49 2.63 8.15
CA VAL A 43 15.35 1.70 8.09
C VAL A 43 14.11 2.42 8.55
N VAL A 44 13.23 2.70 7.60
CA VAL A 44 11.95 3.36 7.83
C VAL A 44 10.90 2.28 8.10
N SER A 45 10.74 1.90 9.37
CA SER A 45 9.72 0.94 9.80
C SER A 45 8.35 1.61 9.93
N TYR A 46 7.43 1.28 9.03
CA TYR A 46 6.08 1.85 9.07
C TYR A 46 5.30 1.39 10.31
N ASP A 47 5.54 0.15 10.77
CA ASP A 47 4.94 -0.41 11.99
C ASP A 47 5.33 0.39 13.26
N GLU A 48 6.53 1.01 13.30
CA GLU A 48 7.00 1.81 14.44
C GLU A 48 6.62 3.30 14.33
N LEU A 49 6.53 3.81 13.10
CA LEU A 49 6.23 5.21 12.80
C LEU A 49 4.75 5.52 12.85
N ILE A 50 3.91 4.57 12.41
CA ILE A 50 2.46 4.77 12.33
C ILE A 50 1.81 4.26 13.62
N PRO A 51 1.08 5.12 14.36
CA PRO A 51 0.39 4.71 15.57
C PRO A 51 -0.60 3.57 15.34
N GLU A 52 -0.70 2.63 16.29
CA GLU A 52 -1.64 1.49 16.24
C GLU A 52 -3.09 1.93 15.95
N LYS A 53 -3.53 3.08 16.50
CA LYS A 53 -4.86 3.69 16.24
C LYS A 53 -5.14 3.98 14.77
N ALA A 54 -4.12 4.14 13.93
CA ALA A 54 -4.30 4.35 12.49
C ALA A 54 -4.81 3.10 11.76
N TYR A 55 -4.59 1.92 12.36
CA TYR A 55 -4.97 0.62 11.83
C TYR A 55 -6.29 0.09 12.42
N TYR A 56 -6.75 0.67 13.53
CA TYR A 56 -8.02 0.32 14.16
C TYR A 56 -9.16 1.20 13.66
N THR A 57 -10.30 0.57 13.43
CA THR A 57 -11.56 1.26 13.14
C THR A 57 -12.27 1.44 14.47
N GLU A 58 -12.32 2.66 15.00
CA GLU A 58 -13.26 2.95 16.09
C GLU A 58 -14.67 2.80 15.51
N VAL A 59 -15.38 1.78 15.96
CA VAL A 59 -16.82 1.65 15.76
C VAL A 59 -17.44 2.59 16.79
N GLU A 60 -17.52 3.89 16.48
CA GLU A 60 -18.42 4.75 17.23
C GLU A 60 -19.87 4.28 16.97
N GLU A 61 -20.62 4.09 18.06
CA GLU A 61 -21.99 3.57 18.06
C GLU A 61 -23.03 4.50 17.40
N ASP A 62 -22.63 5.67 16.90
CA ASP A 62 -23.51 6.61 16.22
C ASP A 62 -23.32 6.55 14.69
N GLY A 63 -24.35 6.05 14.01
CA GLY A 63 -24.36 5.70 12.59
C GLY A 63 -24.29 6.85 11.58
N LEU A 64 -23.33 7.77 11.70
CA LEU A 64 -23.08 8.83 10.72
C LEU A 64 -21.57 8.95 10.45
N ASN A 65 -21.17 8.68 9.19
CA ASN A 65 -19.85 8.89 8.56
C ASN A 65 -18.88 7.70 8.49
N LEU A 66 -19.27 6.65 7.76
CA LEU A 66 -18.38 5.57 7.28
C LEU A 66 -17.41 5.98 6.13
N THR A 67 -17.25 7.28 5.84
CA THR A 67 -16.44 7.78 4.70
C THR A 67 -15.02 8.22 5.08
N ASP A 68 -14.73 8.47 6.36
CA ASP A 68 -13.36 8.78 6.83
C ASP A 68 -12.49 7.53 7.10
N MET A 69 -13.10 6.33 7.00
CA MET A 69 -12.54 5.03 7.42
C MET A 69 -11.31 4.52 6.65
N HIS A 70 -11.07 4.96 5.41
CA HIS A 70 -9.92 4.54 4.59
C HIS A 70 -8.84 5.63 4.44
N CYS A 71 -9.08 6.84 4.95
CA CYS A 71 -8.20 7.99 4.78
C CYS A 71 -7.04 7.99 5.78
N SER A 72 -7.24 7.47 7.00
CA SER A 72 -6.27 7.60 8.09
C SER A 72 -4.90 7.01 7.76
N TRP A 73 -4.78 5.68 7.62
CA TRP A 73 -3.49 5.00 7.38
C TRP A 73 -2.79 5.47 6.09
N LYS A 74 -3.55 5.85 5.06
CA LYS A 74 -3.00 6.42 3.83
C LYS A 74 -2.34 7.78 4.10
N SER A 75 -3.00 8.65 4.86
CA SER A 75 -2.42 9.94 5.29
C SER A 75 -1.17 9.74 6.16
N TYR A 76 -1.15 8.74 7.05
CA TYR A 76 0.06 8.41 7.83
C TYR A 76 1.21 7.95 6.93
N ARG A 77 0.96 7.13 5.90
CA ARG A 77 2.00 6.73 4.94
C ARG A 77 2.53 7.91 4.12
N GLN A 78 1.63 8.79 3.67
CA GLN A 78 2.03 10.02 2.99
C GLN A 78 2.86 10.94 3.90
N ALA A 79 2.54 11.02 5.20
CA ALA A 79 3.33 11.75 6.17
C ALA A 79 4.76 11.19 6.30
N VAL A 80 4.94 9.86 6.28
CA VAL A 80 6.27 9.23 6.25
C VAL A 80 7.06 9.65 5.01
N LEU A 81 6.43 9.64 3.83
CA LEU A 81 7.07 10.07 2.58
C LEU A 81 7.45 11.55 2.59
N GLN A 82 6.59 12.41 3.15
CA GLN A 82 6.89 13.84 3.35
C GLN A 82 8.10 14.06 4.27
N CYS A 83 8.22 13.27 5.34
CA CYS A 83 9.39 13.36 6.23
C CYS A 83 10.67 12.90 5.54
N ILE A 84 10.62 11.85 4.70
CA ILE A 84 11.77 11.44 3.87
C ILE A 84 12.15 12.56 2.89
N GLU A 85 11.17 13.16 2.23
CA GLU A 85 11.37 14.29 1.32
C GLU A 85 12.07 15.46 2.00
N GLN A 86 11.59 15.89 3.17
CA GLN A 86 12.17 17.00 3.94
C GLN A 86 13.63 16.73 4.35
N VAL A 87 13.94 15.50 4.75
CA VAL A 87 15.31 15.10 5.10
C VAL A 87 16.24 15.16 3.89
N LEU A 88 15.74 14.83 2.70
CA LEU A 88 16.50 14.84 1.46
C LEU A 88 16.67 16.24 0.86
N GLU A 89 15.66 17.11 0.97
CA GLU A 89 15.71 18.48 0.43
C GLU A 89 16.52 19.46 1.31
N GLN A 90 16.51 19.29 2.63
CA GLN A 90 17.16 20.23 3.57
C GLN A 90 18.04 19.52 4.62
N PRO A 91 19.15 18.86 4.21
CA PRO A 91 20.00 18.12 5.14
C PRO A 91 20.70 19.00 6.21
N GLU A 92 20.81 20.31 6.00
CA GLU A 92 21.50 21.25 6.91
C GLU A 92 20.60 21.82 8.03
N VAL A 93 19.27 21.81 7.84
CA VAL A 93 18.30 22.39 8.78
C VAL A 93 17.79 21.36 9.79
N VAL A 94 18.15 20.09 9.65
CA VAL A 94 17.68 18.96 10.48
C VAL A 94 18.29 18.92 11.89
N ILE A 95 18.69 20.08 12.42
CA ILE A 95 18.94 20.27 13.86
C ILE A 95 17.59 20.14 14.61
N GLU A 96 16.48 20.49 13.95
CA GLU A 96 15.12 20.16 14.39
C GLU A 96 14.49 19.18 13.40
N LEU A 97 14.34 17.91 13.81
CA LEU A 97 13.77 16.89 12.95
C LEU A 97 12.35 17.27 12.51
N PRO A 98 11.97 17.01 11.23
CA PRO A 98 10.64 17.30 10.75
C PRO A 98 9.59 16.60 11.64
N SER A 99 8.82 17.40 12.36
CA SER A 99 7.83 16.93 13.32
C SER A 99 6.49 16.88 12.61
N ASN A 100 6.21 15.79 11.91
CA ASN A 100 4.86 15.57 11.40
C ASN A 100 4.01 15.01 12.56
N PRO A 101 2.90 15.68 12.96
CA PRO A 101 2.08 15.26 14.10
C PRO A 101 1.41 13.90 13.90
N LEU A 102 1.39 13.39 12.67
CA LEU A 102 0.85 12.07 12.34
C LEU A 102 1.84 10.95 12.66
N ILE A 103 3.15 11.16 12.57
CA ILE A 103 4.11 10.06 12.81
C ILE A 103 4.70 10.11 14.22
N ASN A 104 5.12 8.96 14.71
CA ASN A 104 5.84 8.85 15.97
C ASN A 104 7.25 9.47 15.82
N GLY A 105 7.38 10.73 16.23
CA GLY A 105 8.66 11.46 16.21
C GLY A 105 9.77 10.75 16.97
N ALA A 106 9.46 10.06 18.08
CA ALA A 106 10.46 9.33 18.88
C ALA A 106 11.03 8.10 18.15
N ALA A 107 10.26 7.49 17.23
CA ALA A 107 10.75 6.42 16.35
C ALA A 107 11.44 6.99 15.10
N TRP A 108 11.02 8.18 14.64
CA TRP A 108 11.63 8.85 13.49
C TRP A 108 13.06 9.34 13.78
N GLN A 109 13.32 9.92 14.96
CA GLN A 109 14.65 10.47 15.25
C GLN A 109 15.79 9.45 15.12
N PRO A 110 15.74 8.28 15.79
CA PRO A 110 16.82 7.29 15.67
C PRO A 110 16.98 6.74 14.25
N CYS A 111 15.88 6.66 13.48
CA CYS A 111 15.89 6.17 12.11
C CYS A 111 16.76 7.05 11.20
N VAL A 112 16.64 8.37 11.30
CA VAL A 112 17.39 9.29 10.42
C VAL A 112 18.67 9.84 11.05
N GLN A 113 18.89 9.64 12.36
CA GLN A 113 20.13 10.06 13.03
C GLN A 113 21.39 9.49 12.35
N ALA A 114 21.32 8.26 11.84
CA ALA A 114 22.42 7.64 11.09
C ALA A 114 22.73 8.37 9.76
N LEU A 115 21.79 9.15 9.22
CA LEU A 115 21.94 9.93 7.99
C LEU A 115 22.48 11.34 8.25
N LEU A 116 22.21 11.89 9.44
CA LEU A 116 22.42 13.30 9.83
C LEU A 116 23.75 13.58 10.55
N GLN A 117 24.73 12.67 10.48
CA GLN A 117 26.02 12.94 11.10
C GLN A 117 26.69 14.20 10.49
N PRO A 118 27.49 14.95 11.28
CA PRO A 118 28.08 16.20 10.82
C PRO A 118 29.03 15.99 9.64
N LYS A 119 28.97 16.91 8.65
CA LYS A 119 29.74 16.90 7.39
C LYS A 119 31.26 16.73 7.57
N GLU A 120 31.82 17.03 8.74
CA GLU A 120 33.26 16.88 9.02
C GLU A 120 33.77 15.44 8.95
N SER A 121 32.88 14.45 9.09
CA SER A 121 33.17 13.01 8.95
C SER A 121 32.69 12.41 7.62
N HIS A 122 32.13 13.21 6.73
CA HIS A 122 31.53 12.73 5.48
C HIS A 122 32.38 13.09 4.27
N THR A 123 32.78 12.08 3.51
CA THR A 123 33.25 12.31 2.15
C THR A 123 32.04 12.67 1.29
N ASP A 124 32.12 13.81 0.59
CA ASP A 124 31.15 14.20 -0.42
C ASP A 124 30.90 13.02 -1.38
N GLY A 125 29.62 12.68 -1.59
CA GLY A 125 29.22 11.58 -2.49
C GLY A 125 28.95 10.23 -1.82
N THR A 126 28.96 10.14 -0.48
CA THR A 126 28.60 8.89 0.22
C THR A 126 27.13 8.51 0.00
N PRO A 127 26.84 7.33 -0.59
CA PRO A 127 25.47 6.95 -0.92
C PRO A 127 24.52 6.90 0.29
N LEU A 128 23.30 7.36 0.07
CA LEU A 128 22.18 7.31 1.01
C LEU A 128 21.20 6.20 0.61
N LEU A 129 20.82 5.36 1.56
CA LEU A 129 19.85 4.28 1.34
C LEU A 129 18.71 4.38 2.35
N PHE A 130 17.49 4.52 1.86
CA PHE A 130 16.29 4.37 2.67
C PHE A 130 15.69 2.99 2.40
N LEU A 131 15.56 2.16 3.43
CA LEU A 131 14.88 0.88 3.40
C LEU A 131 13.49 1.05 3.97
N LEU A 132 12.48 0.99 3.12
CA LEU A 132 11.08 1.16 3.50
C LEU A 132 10.51 -0.20 3.89
N ASP A 133 10.32 -0.41 5.20
CA ASP A 133 9.80 -1.65 5.78
C ASP A 133 8.31 -1.51 6.10
N ASP A 134 7.49 -1.94 5.15
CA ASP A 134 6.04 -2.12 5.27
C ASP A 134 5.66 -3.36 4.44
N ASN A 135 4.39 -3.76 4.42
CA ASN A 135 3.89 -4.84 3.59
C ASN A 135 3.92 -4.53 2.08
N PHE A 136 3.71 -3.27 1.69
CA PHE A 136 3.64 -2.77 0.31
C PHE A 136 2.86 -3.69 -0.66
N TYR A 137 1.74 -4.24 -0.19
CA TYR A 137 1.04 -5.32 -0.87
C TYR A 137 0.23 -4.88 -2.10
N TYR A 138 -0.10 -3.59 -2.22
CA TYR A 138 -0.70 -3.03 -3.44
C TYR A 138 0.33 -2.28 -4.30
N PRO A 139 0.20 -2.31 -5.64
CA PRO A 139 1.07 -1.55 -6.53
C PRO A 139 0.98 -0.04 -6.28
N SER A 140 -0.21 0.48 -5.96
CA SER A 140 -0.41 1.90 -5.64
C SER A 140 0.45 2.38 -4.47
N MET A 141 0.66 1.54 -3.45
CA MET A 141 1.52 1.86 -2.30
C MET A 141 2.98 2.01 -2.73
N ARG A 142 3.45 1.17 -3.66
CA ARG A 142 4.81 1.21 -4.19
C ARG A 142 5.00 2.36 -5.18
N TYR A 143 3.96 2.67 -5.93
CA TYR A 143 3.94 3.79 -6.87
C TYR A 143 4.11 5.14 -6.17
N GLU A 144 3.49 5.35 -5.00
CA GLU A 144 3.69 6.58 -4.21
C GLU A 144 5.17 6.80 -3.85
N VAL A 145 5.91 5.72 -3.54
CA VAL A 145 7.37 5.79 -3.28
C VAL A 145 8.15 6.04 -4.57
N TYR A 146 7.76 5.40 -5.67
CA TYR A 146 8.35 5.63 -6.99
C TYR A 146 8.20 7.09 -7.42
N GLN A 147 7.03 7.69 -7.21
CA GLN A 147 6.78 9.11 -7.50
C GLN A 147 7.70 10.03 -6.71
N LEU A 148 7.89 9.76 -5.41
CA LEU A 148 8.85 10.51 -4.59
C LEU A 148 10.28 10.37 -5.13
N ALA A 149 10.70 9.14 -5.46
CA ALA A 149 12.03 8.90 -6.04
C ALA A 149 12.22 9.66 -7.36
N ARG A 150 11.21 9.72 -8.22
CA ARG A 150 11.26 10.54 -9.44
C ARG A 150 11.36 12.02 -9.16
N LYS A 151 10.50 12.54 -8.28
CA LYS A 151 10.45 13.96 -7.93
C LYS A 151 11.82 14.47 -7.48
N LEU A 152 12.52 13.67 -6.67
CA LEU A 152 13.82 14.02 -6.09
C LEU A 152 15.02 13.47 -6.86
N SER A 153 14.81 12.91 -8.05
CA SER A 153 15.86 12.29 -8.87
C SER A 153 16.70 11.22 -8.16
N LEU A 154 16.03 10.30 -7.47
CA LEU A 154 16.64 9.24 -6.66
C LEU A 154 16.61 7.90 -7.40
N GLY A 155 17.49 6.99 -6.97
CA GLY A 155 17.36 5.58 -7.29
C GLY A 155 16.10 4.97 -6.66
N PHE A 156 15.48 4.03 -7.34
CA PHE A 156 14.33 3.29 -6.82
C PHE A 156 14.48 1.80 -7.13
N CYS A 157 14.22 0.96 -6.13
CA CYS A 157 14.14 -0.48 -6.35
C CYS A 157 13.19 -1.16 -5.35
N GLN A 158 12.83 -2.40 -5.66
CA GLN A 158 11.87 -3.19 -4.89
C GLN A 158 12.41 -4.59 -4.64
N VAL A 159 12.24 -5.08 -3.42
CA VAL A 159 12.57 -6.46 -3.05
C VAL A 159 11.31 -7.14 -2.54
N TYR A 160 10.84 -8.12 -3.30
CA TYR A 160 9.73 -8.97 -2.89
C TYR A 160 10.24 -10.18 -2.11
N LEU A 161 9.73 -10.36 -0.89
CA LEU A 161 10.00 -11.52 -0.05
C LEU A 161 8.86 -12.51 -0.21
N GLN A 162 9.10 -13.52 -1.04
CA GLN A 162 8.21 -14.65 -1.21
C GLN A 162 8.36 -15.59 0.00
N CYS A 163 7.27 -15.81 0.72
CA CYS A 163 7.18 -16.77 1.81
C CYS A 163 5.81 -17.42 1.74
N ASP A 164 5.74 -18.73 1.93
CA ASP A 164 4.47 -19.43 2.02
C ASP A 164 3.65 -18.97 3.24
N LEU A 165 2.32 -19.04 3.09
CA LEU A 165 1.37 -18.61 4.11
C LEU A 165 1.57 -19.33 5.44
N GLU A 166 1.78 -20.65 5.40
CA GLU A 166 1.92 -21.48 6.61
C GLU A 166 3.12 -21.04 7.45
N THR A 167 4.25 -20.77 6.80
CA THR A 167 5.45 -20.23 7.43
C THR A 167 5.21 -18.82 7.97
N CYS A 168 4.51 -17.96 7.23
CA CYS A 168 4.15 -16.63 7.73
C CYS A 168 3.28 -16.71 9.00
N ILE A 169 2.28 -17.59 9.02
CA ILE A 169 1.39 -17.80 10.17
C ILE A 169 2.20 -18.31 11.38
N ARG A 170 3.01 -19.35 11.18
CA ARG A 170 3.87 -19.93 12.23
C ARG A 170 4.83 -18.90 12.82
N ARG A 171 5.51 -18.12 11.97
CA ARG A 171 6.40 -17.03 12.41
C ARG A 171 5.63 -15.93 13.13
N ASN A 172 4.46 -15.56 12.63
CA ASN A 172 3.61 -14.53 13.25
C ASN A 172 3.19 -14.92 14.66
N GLN A 173 2.82 -16.18 14.91
CA GLN A 173 2.46 -16.69 16.23
C GLN A 173 3.61 -16.58 17.25
N SER A 174 4.86 -16.57 16.79
CA SER A 174 6.04 -16.43 17.63
C SER A 174 6.44 -14.97 17.88
N ARG A 175 5.73 -13.99 17.30
CA ARG A 175 6.02 -12.55 17.49
C ARG A 175 5.50 -12.08 18.86
N PRO A 176 6.14 -11.06 19.46
CA PRO A 176 5.65 -10.46 20.71
C PRO A 176 4.22 -9.91 20.61
N LYS A 177 3.87 -9.33 19.45
CA LYS A 177 2.53 -8.84 19.11
C LYS A 177 2.07 -9.53 17.83
N PRO A 178 1.45 -10.72 17.91
CA PRO A 178 0.93 -11.41 16.73
C PRO A 178 -0.32 -10.71 16.20
N ILE A 179 -0.44 -10.60 14.88
CA ILE A 179 -1.71 -10.16 14.26
C ILE A 179 -2.66 -11.35 14.06
N PRO A 180 -3.98 -11.16 13.99
CA PRO A 180 -4.92 -12.25 13.76
C PRO A 180 -4.62 -13.00 12.46
N VAL A 181 -4.65 -14.34 12.50
CA VAL A 181 -4.35 -15.20 11.33
C VAL A 181 -5.24 -14.85 10.13
N LYS A 182 -6.52 -14.52 10.38
CA LYS A 182 -7.46 -14.08 9.35
C LYS A 182 -6.94 -12.87 8.56
N VAL A 183 -6.26 -11.93 9.21
CA VAL A 183 -5.67 -10.76 8.54
C VAL A 183 -4.58 -11.19 7.56
N ILE A 184 -3.70 -12.11 7.95
CA ILE A 184 -2.63 -12.63 7.07
C ILE A 184 -3.23 -13.34 5.85
N MET A 185 -4.25 -14.17 6.06
CA MET A 185 -4.96 -14.85 4.97
C MET A 185 -5.64 -13.86 4.01
N GLU A 186 -6.28 -12.82 4.53
CA GLU A 186 -6.87 -11.77 3.69
C GLU A 186 -5.82 -10.95 2.94
N MET A 187 -4.65 -10.70 3.57
CA MET A 187 -3.54 -10.03 2.92
C MET A 187 -2.94 -10.85 1.78
N GLU A 188 -2.82 -12.17 1.92
CA GLU A 188 -2.34 -13.06 0.86
C GLU A 188 -3.23 -13.01 -0.38
N LYS A 189 -4.55 -13.07 -0.20
CA LYS A 189 -5.51 -12.97 -1.31
C LYS A 189 -5.39 -11.67 -2.11
N ARG A 190 -4.91 -10.59 -1.46
CA ARG A 190 -4.81 -9.23 -2.01
C ARG A 190 -3.40 -8.84 -2.43
N LEU A 191 -2.40 -9.64 -2.09
CA LEU A 191 -1.00 -9.33 -2.32
C LEU A 191 -0.70 -9.37 -3.82
N GLU A 192 -0.28 -8.23 -4.36
CA GLU A 192 0.18 -8.10 -5.73
C GLU A 192 1.69 -7.89 -5.73
N PHE A 193 2.45 -8.92 -6.11
CA PHE A 193 3.90 -8.82 -6.23
C PHE A 193 4.31 -7.87 -7.38
N PRO A 194 5.53 -7.28 -7.35
CA PRO A 194 6.02 -6.42 -8.42
C PRO A 194 5.96 -7.12 -9.78
N ASN A 195 5.40 -6.45 -10.79
CA ASN A 195 5.21 -7.01 -12.13
C ASN A 195 5.68 -6.01 -13.20
N PRO A 196 6.97 -6.07 -13.60
CA PRO A 196 7.54 -5.21 -14.64
C PRO A 196 6.82 -5.25 -15.99
N GLN A 197 6.15 -6.35 -16.32
CA GLN A 197 5.44 -6.51 -17.59
C GLN A 197 4.15 -5.71 -17.60
N LYS A 198 3.44 -5.67 -16.47
CA LYS A 198 2.22 -4.87 -16.30
C LYS A 198 2.56 -3.41 -16.00
N ASN A 199 3.58 -3.19 -15.19
CA ASN A 199 3.99 -1.90 -14.66
C ASN A 199 5.49 -1.68 -14.96
N PRO A 200 5.86 -1.02 -16.07
CA PRO A 200 7.27 -0.83 -16.43
C PRO A 200 8.11 -0.09 -15.36
N TRP A 201 7.47 0.75 -14.55
CA TRP A 201 8.09 1.44 -13.42
C TRP A 201 8.54 0.49 -12.29
N GLU A 202 8.04 -0.76 -12.29
CA GLU A 202 8.47 -1.81 -11.37
C GLU A 202 9.71 -2.61 -11.85
N SER A 203 10.33 -2.20 -12.95
CA SER A 203 11.46 -2.90 -13.60
C SER A 203 12.65 -3.18 -12.68
N GLN A 204 12.96 -2.28 -11.74
CA GLN A 204 14.01 -2.48 -10.73
C GLN A 204 13.47 -3.30 -9.55
N SER A 205 13.07 -4.55 -9.79
CA SER A 205 12.55 -5.45 -8.77
C SER A 205 13.21 -6.83 -8.79
N ILE A 206 13.37 -7.43 -7.60
CA ILE A 206 13.80 -8.83 -7.45
C ILE A 206 12.86 -9.57 -6.49
N SER A 207 12.78 -10.89 -6.66
CA SER A 207 12.05 -11.78 -5.76
C SER A 207 13.02 -12.71 -5.03
N LEU A 208 12.89 -12.79 -3.71
CA LEU A 208 13.68 -13.65 -2.84
C LEU A 208 12.78 -14.65 -2.14
N ASN A 209 13.17 -15.92 -2.12
CA ASN A 209 12.50 -16.91 -1.29
C ASN A 209 13.01 -16.78 0.15
N SER A 210 12.07 -16.56 1.07
CA SER A 210 12.30 -16.33 2.50
C SER A 210 11.60 -17.37 3.38
N THR A 211 11.12 -18.47 2.79
CA THR A 211 10.62 -19.64 3.54
C THR A 211 11.72 -20.22 4.44
N ASN A 212 12.94 -20.28 3.91
CA ASN A 212 14.17 -20.54 4.67
C ASN A 212 14.87 -19.22 5.02
N ASP A 213 16.00 -19.32 5.73
CA ASP A 213 16.84 -18.15 6.00
C ASP A 213 17.42 -17.58 4.70
N VAL A 214 17.31 -16.26 4.55
CA VAL A 214 17.91 -15.53 3.43
C VAL A 214 19.43 -15.72 3.44
N SER A 215 19.97 -16.23 2.34
CA SER A 215 21.39 -16.57 2.23
C SER A 215 22.28 -15.33 2.03
N LYS A 216 23.60 -15.47 2.21
CA LYS A 216 24.55 -14.38 1.91
C LYS A 216 24.51 -13.96 0.44
N SER A 217 24.30 -14.91 -0.48
CA SER A 217 24.14 -14.62 -1.91
C SER A 217 22.89 -13.81 -2.21
N ASP A 218 21.78 -14.03 -1.48
CA ASP A 218 20.57 -13.23 -1.65
C ASP A 218 20.79 -11.79 -1.20
N ILE A 219 21.48 -11.59 -0.06
CA ILE A 219 21.87 -10.25 0.39
C ILE A 219 22.73 -9.55 -0.67
N GLN A 220 23.70 -10.26 -1.25
CA GLN A 220 24.55 -9.72 -2.30
C GLN A 220 23.74 -9.30 -3.54
N ARG A 221 22.76 -10.10 -3.97
CA ARG A 221 21.84 -9.75 -5.07
C ARG A 221 21.01 -8.50 -4.76
N VAL A 222 20.54 -8.33 -3.52
CA VAL A 222 19.86 -7.10 -3.09
C VAL A 222 20.80 -5.90 -3.16
N MET A 223 22.02 -6.05 -2.66
CA MET A 223 23.00 -4.97 -2.68
C MET A 223 23.41 -4.57 -4.11
N GLU A 224 23.47 -5.54 -5.04
CA GLU A 224 23.68 -5.27 -6.46
C GLU A 224 22.52 -4.52 -7.09
N LEU A 225 21.27 -4.91 -6.80
CA LEU A 225 20.08 -4.18 -7.24
C LEU A 225 20.11 -2.72 -6.74
N ILE A 226 20.43 -2.51 -5.46
CA ILE A 226 20.53 -1.17 -4.88
C ILE A 226 21.68 -0.38 -5.54
N SER A 227 22.84 -0.99 -5.78
CA SER A 227 23.94 -0.37 -6.52
C SER A 227 23.52 0.08 -7.92
N VAL A 228 22.77 -0.76 -8.65
CA VAL A 228 22.26 -0.43 -9.99
C VAL A 228 21.25 0.72 -9.90
N ALA A 229 20.35 0.71 -8.92
CA ALA A 229 19.38 1.78 -8.73
C ALA A 229 20.04 3.13 -8.36
N LEU A 230 21.07 3.11 -7.49
CA LEU A 230 21.86 4.28 -7.14
C LEU A 230 22.60 4.88 -8.35
N GLY A 231 23.09 4.03 -9.26
CA GLY A 231 23.76 4.46 -10.50
C GLY A 231 22.82 4.92 -11.61
N ASN A 232 21.51 4.66 -11.48
CA ASN A 232 20.48 5.00 -12.46
C ASN A 232 19.32 5.73 -11.78
N PRO A 233 19.53 6.96 -11.26
CA PRO A 233 18.47 7.74 -10.66
C PRO A 233 17.35 8.00 -11.67
N LEU A 234 16.12 8.02 -11.17
CA LEU A 234 14.96 8.31 -12.01
C LEU A 234 14.95 9.79 -12.40
N SER A 235 14.48 10.10 -13.60
CA SER A 235 14.28 11.49 -14.00
C SER A 235 12.90 12.01 -13.56
N PRO A 236 12.82 13.26 -13.07
CA PRO A 236 11.57 14.02 -13.02
C PRO A 236 11.05 14.10 -14.46
N ALA A 237 9.80 13.71 -14.72
CA ALA A 237 9.24 13.82 -16.07
C ALA A 237 9.00 15.29 -16.44
N GLU A 238 9.23 15.65 -17.71
CA GLU A 238 8.62 16.84 -18.34
C GLU A 238 7.27 16.51 -19.02
N ASP A 239 6.72 15.28 -18.93
CA ASP A 239 5.58 14.88 -19.79
C ASP A 239 4.51 13.91 -19.20
N ASN A 240 3.30 14.03 -19.77
CA ASN A 240 1.93 13.51 -19.54
C ASN A 240 1.66 12.09 -18.95
N SER A 241 2.68 11.34 -18.57
CA SER A 241 2.53 10.00 -17.95
C SER A 241 1.86 10.06 -16.56
N GLU A 242 2.17 11.09 -15.77
CA GLU A 242 1.58 11.31 -14.45
C GLU A 242 0.11 11.70 -14.53
N GLN A 243 -0.27 12.56 -15.48
CA GLN A 243 -1.68 12.85 -15.74
C GLN A 243 -2.42 11.56 -16.07
N LYS A 244 -1.91 10.75 -17.01
CA LYS A 244 -2.59 9.50 -17.40
C LYS A 244 -2.70 8.48 -16.26
N GLU A 245 -1.67 8.26 -15.45
CA GLU A 245 -1.72 7.28 -14.36
C GLU A 245 -2.48 7.81 -13.14
N ALA A 246 -2.28 9.09 -12.77
CA ALA A 246 -3.04 9.72 -11.70
C ALA A 246 -4.51 9.87 -12.08
N ASP A 247 -4.83 10.17 -13.34
CA ASP A 247 -6.20 10.19 -13.84
C ASP A 247 -6.78 8.78 -13.93
N ARG A 248 -6.01 7.75 -14.28
CA ARG A 248 -6.45 6.34 -14.14
C ARG A 248 -6.79 5.99 -12.69
N PHE A 249 -5.94 6.34 -11.73
CA PHE A 249 -6.19 6.06 -10.31
C PHE A 249 -7.34 6.91 -9.75
N LYS A 250 -7.46 8.18 -10.16
CA LYS A 250 -8.60 9.05 -9.80
C LYS A 250 -9.89 8.54 -10.43
N CYS A 251 -9.88 8.12 -11.70
CA CYS A 251 -11.02 7.52 -12.38
C CYS A 251 -11.43 6.21 -11.72
N ALA A 252 -10.49 5.31 -11.43
CA ALA A 252 -10.80 4.06 -10.71
C ALA A 252 -11.37 4.34 -9.31
N THR A 253 -10.83 5.32 -8.59
CA THR A 253 -11.34 5.73 -7.28
C THR A 253 -12.73 6.37 -7.40
N SER A 254 -12.96 7.18 -8.43
CA SER A 254 -14.25 7.83 -8.73
C SER A 254 -15.31 6.80 -9.13
N VAL A 255 -14.98 5.86 -10.01
CA VAL A 255 -15.86 4.77 -10.47
C VAL A 255 -16.22 3.84 -9.32
N VAL A 256 -15.24 3.45 -8.49
CA VAL A 256 -15.52 2.61 -7.32
C VAL A 256 -16.34 3.35 -6.29
N HIS A 257 -16.13 4.66 -6.13
CA HIS A 257 -16.95 5.49 -5.25
C HIS A 257 -18.40 5.61 -5.79
N GLN A 258 -18.58 5.81 -7.09
CA GLN A 258 -19.90 5.79 -7.74
C GLN A 258 -20.59 4.43 -7.58
N ALA A 259 -19.85 3.34 -7.76
CA ALA A 259 -20.35 1.98 -7.55
C ALA A 259 -20.71 1.74 -6.07
N ASP A 260 -19.92 2.23 -5.11
CA ASP A 260 -20.24 2.17 -3.67
C ASP A 260 -21.56 2.90 -3.38
N GLN A 261 -21.72 4.11 -3.93
CA GLN A 261 -22.92 4.90 -3.75
C GLN A 261 -24.16 4.23 -4.37
N ALA A 262 -24.03 3.65 -5.57
CA ALA A 262 -25.09 2.88 -6.21
C ALA A 262 -25.46 1.64 -5.37
N CYS A 263 -24.47 0.88 -4.88
CA CYS A 263 -24.70 -0.25 -3.99
C CYS A 263 -25.44 0.14 -2.71
N ARG A 264 -25.12 1.29 -2.09
CA ARG A 264 -25.84 1.77 -0.89
C ARG A 264 -27.31 2.08 -1.17
N ARG A 265 -27.61 2.68 -2.33
CA ARG A 265 -29.00 2.96 -2.74
C ARG A 265 -29.77 1.65 -2.93
N LEU A 266 -29.19 0.70 -3.67
CA LEU A 266 -29.80 -0.60 -3.96
C LEU A 266 -30.01 -1.45 -2.69
N ILE A 267 -29.08 -1.42 -1.73
CA ILE A 267 -29.26 -2.06 -0.42
C ILE A 267 -30.38 -1.40 0.37
N SER A 268 -30.47 -0.06 0.34
CA SER A 268 -31.55 0.67 1.03
C SER A 268 -32.92 0.36 0.46
N GLU A 269 -33.04 0.24 -0.87
CA GLU A 269 -34.25 -0.19 -1.55
C GLU A 269 -34.62 -1.63 -1.21
N ALA A 270 -33.64 -2.56 -1.21
CA ALA A 270 -33.85 -3.94 -0.83
C ALA A 270 -34.32 -4.08 0.63
N MET A 271 -33.73 -3.31 1.54
CA MET A 271 -34.13 -3.27 2.96
C MET A 271 -35.52 -2.67 3.15
N LYS A 272 -35.90 -1.68 2.32
CA LYS A 272 -37.25 -1.10 2.33
C LYS A 272 -38.29 -2.09 1.83
N ALA A 273 -38.02 -2.78 0.71
CA ALA A 273 -38.90 -3.82 0.17
C ALA A 273 -39.06 -5.00 1.13
N ALA A 274 -37.99 -5.43 1.81
CA ALA A 274 -38.07 -6.49 2.83
C ALA A 274 -38.93 -6.07 4.04
N ARG A 275 -38.88 -4.80 4.44
CA ARG A 275 -39.73 -4.25 5.51
C ARG A 275 -41.20 -4.17 5.10
N GLU A 276 -41.48 -3.78 3.86
CA GLU A 276 -42.84 -3.74 3.29
C GLU A 276 -43.46 -5.14 3.18
N ASN A 277 -42.63 -6.17 2.99
CA ASN A 277 -43.03 -7.59 2.99
C ASN A 277 -43.03 -8.25 4.39
N GLN A 278 -43.00 -7.45 5.46
CA GLN A 278 -43.15 -7.91 6.86
C GLN A 278 -42.09 -8.94 7.32
N VAL A 279 -40.85 -8.84 6.82
CA VAL A 279 -39.75 -9.71 7.28
C VAL A 279 -39.41 -9.41 8.76
N PRO A 280 -39.28 -10.44 9.62
CA PRO A 280 -38.93 -10.27 11.04
C PRO A 280 -37.57 -9.57 11.25
N SER A 281 -37.47 -8.80 12.35
CA SER A 281 -36.29 -7.96 12.67
C SER A 281 -34.97 -8.73 12.79
N GLU A 282 -35.00 -10.01 13.19
CA GLU A 282 -33.83 -10.87 13.26
C GLU A 282 -33.30 -11.24 11.86
N HIS A 283 -34.21 -11.52 10.93
CA HIS A 283 -33.89 -11.87 9.55
C HIS A 283 -33.43 -10.65 8.74
N MET A 284 -33.92 -9.46 9.09
CA MET A 284 -33.44 -8.19 8.54
C MET A 284 -31.96 -7.94 8.85
N ARG A 285 -31.50 -8.34 10.03
CA ARG A 285 -30.09 -8.20 10.44
C ARG A 285 -29.17 -9.13 9.64
N VAL A 286 -29.62 -10.37 9.40
CA VAL A 286 -28.90 -11.36 8.57
C VAL A 286 -28.87 -10.92 7.10
N LEU A 287 -29.99 -10.40 6.58
CA LEU A 287 -30.08 -9.89 5.21
C LEU A 287 -29.13 -8.70 4.99
N ALA A 288 -29.10 -7.74 5.92
CA ALA A 288 -28.19 -6.61 5.86
C ALA A 288 -26.71 -7.04 5.88
N ALA A 289 -26.36 -8.01 6.72
CA ALA A 289 -25.01 -8.55 6.78
C ALA A 289 -24.59 -9.19 5.44
N ARG A 290 -25.46 -10.01 4.84
CA ARG A 290 -25.20 -10.65 3.53
C ARG A 290 -25.09 -9.64 2.39
N LEU A 291 -25.96 -8.63 2.36
CA LEU A 291 -25.92 -7.57 1.34
C LEU A 291 -24.64 -6.74 1.44
N ASN A 292 -24.18 -6.44 2.66
CA ASN A 292 -22.92 -5.74 2.88
C ASN A 292 -21.70 -6.59 2.51
N GLU A 293 -21.72 -7.90 2.81
CA GLU A 293 -20.67 -8.83 2.38
C GLU A 293 -20.61 -8.93 0.85
N CYS A 294 -21.76 -9.08 0.18
CA CYS A 294 -21.86 -9.10 -1.27
C CYS A 294 -21.33 -7.79 -1.90
N LYS A 295 -21.67 -6.65 -1.32
CA LYS A 295 -21.13 -5.34 -1.72
C LYS A 295 -19.61 -5.28 -1.56
N ALA A 296 -19.07 -5.77 -0.45
CA ALA A 296 -17.63 -5.77 -0.21
C ALA A 296 -16.88 -6.63 -1.25
N THR A 297 -17.40 -7.81 -1.57
CA THR A 297 -16.85 -8.67 -2.63
C THR A 297 -16.98 -8.02 -4.00
N PHE A 298 -18.13 -7.46 -4.34
CA PHE A 298 -18.36 -6.79 -5.64
C PHE A 298 -17.42 -5.60 -5.85
N LEU A 299 -17.26 -4.72 -4.86
CA LEU A 299 -16.35 -3.57 -4.97
C LEU A 299 -14.88 -4.01 -5.05
N HIS A 300 -14.52 -5.11 -4.41
CA HIS A 300 -13.19 -5.70 -4.52
C HIS A 300 -12.95 -6.27 -5.93
N ASP A 301 -13.91 -7.00 -6.49
CA ASP A 301 -13.82 -7.56 -7.85
C ASP A 301 -13.83 -6.45 -8.91
N LEU A 302 -14.64 -5.41 -8.72
CA LEU A 302 -14.69 -4.23 -9.58
C LEU A 302 -13.34 -3.50 -9.58
N ARG A 303 -12.74 -3.28 -8.40
CA ARG A 303 -11.38 -2.72 -8.31
C ARG A 303 -10.38 -3.57 -9.08
N LYS A 304 -10.45 -4.89 -8.95
CA LYS A 304 -9.54 -5.81 -9.63
C LYS A 304 -9.73 -5.80 -11.15
N GLN A 305 -10.97 -5.84 -11.64
CA GLN A 305 -11.29 -5.81 -13.07
C GLN A 305 -10.93 -4.48 -13.72
N PHE A 306 -11.23 -3.34 -13.09
CA PHE A 306 -10.83 -2.03 -13.62
C PHE A 306 -9.31 -1.83 -13.65
N LEU A 307 -8.58 -2.44 -12.70
CA LEU A 307 -7.11 -2.47 -12.71
C LEU A 307 -6.51 -3.53 -13.64
N GLN A 308 -7.31 -4.43 -14.23
CA GLN A 308 -6.86 -5.52 -15.10
C GLN A 308 -7.28 -5.36 -16.57
N GLU A 309 -8.47 -4.82 -16.87
CA GLU A 309 -9.08 -4.89 -18.21
C GLU A 309 -8.99 -3.59 -19.04
N VAL A 310 -8.63 -2.43 -18.47
CA VAL A 310 -8.47 -1.20 -19.27
C VAL A 310 -7.07 -1.14 -19.90
N CYS A 311 -6.73 -2.18 -20.65
CA CYS A 311 -5.62 -2.16 -21.62
C CYS A 311 -6.11 -1.73 -23.02
N PHE A 312 -7.42 -1.70 -23.25
CA PHE A 312 -8.03 -1.24 -24.49
C PHE A 312 -9.35 -0.58 -24.13
N LEU A 313 -9.44 0.74 -24.34
CA LEU A 313 -10.59 1.44 -24.92
C LEU A 313 -10.25 2.94 -24.84
N GLN A 314 -10.12 3.54 -26.02
CA GLN A 314 -10.10 4.99 -26.19
C GLN A 314 -11.48 5.55 -25.79
N GLU A 315 -11.43 6.71 -25.14
CA GLU A 315 -12.46 7.77 -25.10
C GLU A 315 -13.82 7.44 -25.71
N GLU A 316 -14.65 6.66 -25.00
CA GLU A 316 -16.11 6.85 -25.06
C GLU A 316 -16.66 6.71 -23.64
N ASP A 317 -17.49 7.69 -23.26
CA ASP A 317 -18.16 7.84 -21.98
C ASP A 317 -19.21 6.72 -21.83
N ILE A 318 -18.76 5.48 -21.64
CA ILE A 318 -19.62 4.32 -21.42
C ILE A 318 -20.18 4.47 -20.01
N GLY A 319 -21.47 4.74 -19.90
CA GLY A 319 -22.21 4.95 -18.65
C GLY A 319 -21.98 3.84 -17.63
N VAL A 320 -20.97 4.03 -16.79
CA VAL A 320 -20.52 3.13 -15.72
C VAL A 320 -21.67 2.82 -14.75
N GLU A 321 -22.56 3.80 -14.53
CA GLU A 321 -23.76 3.64 -13.71
C GLU A 321 -24.69 2.54 -14.28
N GLN A 322 -24.81 2.40 -15.59
CA GLN A 322 -25.69 1.43 -16.23
C GLN A 322 -25.12 0.00 -16.19
N VAL A 323 -23.80 -0.14 -16.37
CA VAL A 323 -23.10 -1.44 -16.32
C VAL A 323 -23.06 -1.98 -14.89
N VAL A 324 -22.75 -1.13 -13.91
CA VAL A 324 -22.76 -1.48 -12.49
C VAL A 324 -24.18 -1.84 -12.03
N LYS A 325 -25.19 -1.08 -12.47
CA LYS A 325 -26.59 -1.34 -12.14
C LYS A 325 -27.05 -2.70 -12.68
N ASN A 326 -26.71 -3.07 -13.91
CA ASN A 326 -27.10 -4.35 -14.50
C ASN A 326 -26.43 -5.55 -13.79
N ILE A 327 -25.12 -5.52 -13.57
CA ILE A 327 -24.38 -6.66 -12.97
C ILE A 327 -24.73 -6.84 -11.48
N PHE A 328 -24.93 -5.73 -10.76
CA PHE A 328 -25.28 -5.79 -9.34
C PHE A 328 -26.77 -6.11 -9.14
N ASP A 329 -27.69 -5.65 -10.00
CA ASP A 329 -29.11 -6.02 -9.89
C ASP A 329 -29.32 -7.52 -10.08
N ASP A 330 -28.58 -8.19 -10.97
CA ASP A 330 -28.75 -9.63 -11.19
C ASP A 330 -28.40 -10.45 -9.92
N LYS A 331 -27.27 -10.16 -9.28
CA LYS A 331 -26.88 -10.78 -8.00
C LYS A 331 -27.80 -10.37 -6.84
N LYS A 332 -28.25 -9.11 -6.81
CA LYS A 332 -29.21 -8.60 -5.80
C LYS A 332 -30.54 -9.35 -5.90
N ASN A 333 -31.07 -9.48 -7.12
CA ASN A 333 -32.33 -10.14 -7.41
C ASN A 333 -32.25 -11.64 -7.14
N GLU A 334 -31.10 -12.27 -7.39
CA GLU A 334 -30.86 -13.67 -7.03
C GLU A 334 -30.92 -13.89 -5.51
N ILE A 335 -30.22 -13.05 -4.73
CA ILE A 335 -30.21 -13.14 -3.26
C ILE A 335 -31.60 -12.83 -2.68
N LEU A 336 -32.29 -11.80 -3.19
CA LEU A 336 -33.66 -11.47 -2.81
C LEU A 336 -34.63 -12.61 -3.14
N SER A 337 -34.50 -13.21 -4.31
CA SER A 337 -35.37 -14.32 -4.75
C SER A 337 -35.14 -15.58 -3.92
N GLN A 338 -33.89 -15.89 -3.55
CA GLN A 338 -33.56 -17.02 -2.66
C GLN A 338 -34.08 -16.81 -1.23
N PHE A 339 -34.09 -15.57 -0.73
CA PHE A 339 -34.67 -15.25 0.58
C PHE A 339 -36.20 -15.28 0.57
N ILE A 340 -36.83 -14.77 -0.49
CA ILE A 340 -38.30 -14.73 -0.62
C ILE A 340 -38.86 -16.14 -0.94
N SER A 341 -38.16 -16.96 -1.73
CA SER A 341 -38.60 -18.32 -2.05
C SER A 341 -38.53 -19.26 -0.84
N ASN A 342 -37.49 -19.15 -0.01
CA ASN A 342 -37.36 -19.92 1.23
C ASN A 342 -38.45 -19.59 2.27
N HIS A 343 -39.16 -18.47 2.12
CA HIS A 343 -40.28 -18.07 2.98
C HIS A 343 -41.68 -18.34 2.39
N LYS A 344 -41.78 -18.88 1.17
CA LYS A 344 -43.05 -19.41 0.62
C LYS A 344 -43.23 -20.91 0.85
N THR A 345 -42.22 -21.59 1.39
CA THR A 345 -42.19 -23.05 1.63
C THR A 345 -42.20 -23.44 3.11
N MET A 346 -42.47 -22.47 4.00
CA MET A 346 -42.99 -22.67 5.37
C MET A 346 -44.35 -21.99 5.46
#